data_AF-A0A5J5T8Q7-F1
#
_entry.id   AF-A0A5J5T8Q7-F1
#
_cell.length_a   1.000
_cell.length_b   1.000
_cell.length_c   1.000
_cell.angle_alpha   90.00
_cell.angle_beta   90.00
_cell.angle_gamma   90.00
#
_symmetry.space_group_name_H-M   'P 1'
#
loop_
_entity.id
_entity.type
_entity.pdbx_description
1 polymer ?
#
loop_
_entity_poly.entity_id
_entity_poly.type
_entity_poly.pdbx_seq_one_letter_code
_entity_poly.pdbx_strand_id
1 'polypeptide(L)'
;MAEEEEVKMEVEAVQSVYGDDCVIIESYPPYLHLHIKPRTADVSSQQFVEAAIGIRASSQYPKEPPLVYLIDSKGLDEQRQTLLLSNIRDKACELPSCFMLVALCEEAVERLSAMNHPDGDCPLCLYPLVSEDDQAERLPFMKLMSCFHCFHSECIIRWWNWLQIENKNNAKNVSSATLHLRNGGDQQGMEL
;
A
#
# COMPACT_ATOMS: atom_id res chain seq x y z
N MET A 1 -9.52 36.95 -12.60
CA MET A 1 -10.76 37.03 -11.81
C MET A 1 -11.79 35.99 -12.27
N ALA A 2 -12.29 36.00 -13.52
CA ALA A 2 -13.20 34.94 -13.99
C ALA A 2 -12.52 33.55 -14.09
N GLU A 3 -11.36 33.47 -14.73
CA GLU A 3 -10.59 32.21 -14.88
C GLU A 3 -10.13 31.64 -13.52
N GLU A 4 -9.73 32.52 -12.58
CA GLU A 4 -9.39 32.13 -11.21
C GLU A 4 -10.58 31.50 -10.47
N GLU A 5 -11.78 32.05 -10.65
CA GLU A 5 -13.00 31.51 -10.04
C GLU A 5 -13.36 30.14 -10.64
N GLU A 6 -13.20 29.97 -11.95
CA GLU A 6 -13.38 28.68 -12.62
C GLU A 6 -12.41 27.62 -12.11
N VAL A 7 -11.15 27.98 -11.91
CA VAL A 7 -10.15 27.09 -11.29
C VAL A 7 -10.56 26.71 -9.86
N LYS A 8 -11.05 27.66 -9.06
CA LYS A 8 -11.51 27.37 -7.69
C LYS A 8 -12.74 26.45 -7.69
N MET A 9 -13.69 26.66 -8.60
CA MET A 9 -14.85 25.76 -8.77
C MET A 9 -14.40 24.33 -9.14
N GLU A 10 -13.36 24.20 -9.96
CA GLU A 10 -12.78 22.89 -10.26
C GLU A 10 -12.16 22.22 -9.02
N VAL A 11 -11.40 22.98 -8.21
CA VAL A 11 -10.82 22.48 -6.95
C VAL A 11 -11.93 22.03 -5.99
N GLU A 12 -13.01 22.80 -5.88
CA GLU A 12 -14.20 22.43 -5.08
C GLU A 12 -14.87 21.15 -5.60
N ALA A 13 -14.91 20.95 -6.92
CA ALA A 13 -15.42 19.71 -7.50
C ALA A 13 -14.57 18.50 -7.09
N VAL A 14 -13.23 18.61 -7.13
CA VAL A 14 -12.33 17.55 -6.64
C VAL A 14 -12.59 17.26 -5.15
N GLN A 15 -12.64 18.30 -4.31
CA GLN A 15 -12.90 18.13 -2.88
C GLN A 15 -14.25 17.46 -2.61
N SER A 16 -15.27 17.79 -3.41
CA SER A 16 -16.61 17.20 -3.27
C SER A 16 -16.65 15.73 -3.65
N VAL A 17 -15.85 15.30 -4.64
CA VAL A 17 -15.77 13.91 -5.09
C VAL A 17 -14.98 13.03 -4.12
N TYR A 18 -13.85 13.52 -3.63
CA TYR A 18 -12.91 12.71 -2.85
C TYR A 18 -12.98 12.95 -1.33
N GLY A 19 -13.68 13.99 -0.88
CA GLY A 19 -13.89 14.27 0.53
C GLY A 19 -12.57 14.31 1.31
N ASP A 20 -12.50 13.54 2.39
CA ASP A 20 -11.33 13.48 3.28
C ASP A 20 -10.08 12.89 2.62
N ASP A 21 -10.22 12.14 1.51
CA ASP A 21 -9.08 11.62 0.75
C ASP A 21 -8.42 12.73 -0.11
N CYS A 22 -9.01 13.93 -0.22
CA CYS A 22 -8.40 15.10 -0.86
C CYS A 22 -8.09 16.21 0.15
N VAL A 23 -6.85 16.69 0.15
CA VAL A 23 -6.37 17.80 0.99
C VAL A 23 -5.93 18.95 0.09
N ILE A 24 -6.67 20.05 0.12
CA ILE A 24 -6.31 21.30 -0.57
C ILE A 24 -5.26 22.04 0.26
N ILE A 25 -4.08 22.27 -0.32
CA ILE A 25 -3.02 23.09 0.28
C ILE A 25 -3.15 24.54 -0.18
N GLU A 26 -3.44 24.74 -1.45
CA GLU A 26 -3.68 26.05 -2.05
C GLU A 26 -4.77 25.91 -3.12
N SER A 27 -5.75 26.82 -3.11
CA SER A 27 -6.85 26.80 -4.08
C SER A 27 -6.50 27.51 -5.39
N TYR A 28 -5.55 28.45 -5.37
CA TYR A 28 -5.07 29.14 -6.56
C TYR A 28 -3.64 29.68 -6.41
N PRO A 29 -2.69 29.31 -7.29
CA PRO A 29 -2.81 28.22 -8.25
C PRO A 29 -3.04 26.87 -7.52
N PRO A 30 -3.82 25.93 -8.07
CA PRO A 30 -4.18 24.70 -7.38
C PRO A 30 -2.98 23.91 -6.88
N TYR A 31 -2.99 23.56 -5.61
CA TYR A 31 -2.09 22.57 -5.04
C TYR A 31 -2.88 21.70 -4.08
N LEU A 32 -3.00 20.41 -4.42
CA LEU A 32 -3.72 19.44 -3.62
C LEU A 32 -2.94 18.14 -3.49
N HIS A 33 -3.17 17.45 -2.39
CA HIS A 33 -2.76 16.07 -2.18
C HIS A 33 -3.99 15.18 -2.26
N LEU A 34 -3.87 14.09 -2.99
CA LEU A 34 -4.94 13.11 -3.14
C LEU A 34 -4.44 11.75 -2.66
N HIS A 35 -5.14 11.19 -1.69
CA HIS A 35 -4.99 9.81 -1.27
C HIS A 35 -5.90 8.92 -2.12
N ILE A 36 -5.30 8.01 -2.89
CA ILE A 36 -5.99 7.15 -3.82
C ILE A 36 -5.98 5.70 -3.33
N LYS A 37 -7.15 5.07 -3.39
CA LYS A 37 -7.39 3.67 -3.09
C LYS A 37 -8.02 2.99 -4.30
N PRO A 38 -7.72 1.71 -4.55
CA PRO A 38 -8.33 0.96 -5.63
C PRO A 38 -9.83 0.75 -5.37
N ARG A 39 -10.61 0.71 -6.46
CA ARG A 39 -12.05 0.43 -6.43
C ARG A 39 -12.30 -1.02 -6.05
N THR A 40 -12.48 -1.25 -4.75
CA THR A 40 -12.69 -2.57 -4.15
C THR A 40 -14.08 -2.74 -3.55
N ALA A 41 -15.02 -1.84 -3.87
CA ALA A 41 -16.35 -1.75 -3.24
C ALA A 41 -16.25 -1.76 -1.70
N ASP A 42 -15.31 -0.98 -1.16
CA ASP A 42 -14.99 -0.84 0.27
C ASP A 42 -14.55 -2.12 1.00
N VAL A 43 -14.15 -3.15 0.24
CA VAL A 43 -13.62 -4.39 0.82
C VAL A 43 -12.12 -4.24 1.08
N SER A 44 -11.77 -3.79 2.29
CA SER A 44 -10.38 -3.53 2.71
C SER A 44 -9.42 -4.73 2.61
N SER A 45 -9.94 -5.95 2.70
CA SER A 45 -9.16 -7.18 2.50
C SER A 45 -8.74 -7.41 1.04
N GLN A 46 -9.40 -6.76 0.09
CA GLN A 46 -9.08 -6.82 -1.34
C GLN A 46 -8.23 -5.64 -1.83
N GLN A 47 -7.89 -4.69 -0.95
CA GLN A 47 -6.99 -3.58 -1.28
C GLN A 47 -5.54 -4.03 -1.13
N PHE A 48 -4.79 -4.11 -2.21
CA PHE A 48 -3.36 -4.49 -2.21
C PHE A 48 -2.43 -3.31 -2.42
N VAL A 49 -2.97 -2.17 -2.86
CA VAL A 49 -2.21 -0.97 -3.17
C VAL A 49 -2.90 0.27 -2.58
N GLU A 50 -2.10 1.29 -2.28
CA GLU A 50 -2.57 2.67 -2.04
C GLU A 50 -1.44 3.65 -2.38
N ALA A 51 -1.81 4.88 -2.70
CA ALA A 51 -0.83 5.94 -2.96
C ALA A 51 -1.36 7.30 -2.52
N ALA A 52 -0.45 8.19 -2.17
CA ALA A 52 -0.71 9.61 -2.03
C ALA A 52 0.02 10.34 -3.17
N ILE A 53 -0.70 11.10 -3.98
CA ILE A 53 -0.15 11.90 -5.07
C ILE A 53 -0.31 13.39 -4.80
N GLY A 54 0.66 14.17 -5.24
CA GLY A 54 0.58 15.63 -5.27
C GLY A 54 0.27 16.12 -6.67
N ILE A 55 -0.71 17.00 -6.80
CA ILE A 55 -1.04 17.71 -8.05
C ILE A 55 -0.84 19.19 -7.79
N ARG A 56 0.12 19.80 -8.48
CA ARG A 56 0.52 21.20 -8.29
C ARG A 56 0.52 21.96 -9.62
N ALA A 57 -0.43 22.85 -9.79
CA ALA A 57 -0.52 23.77 -10.91
C ALA A 57 0.44 24.96 -10.75
N SER A 58 0.82 25.54 -11.89
CA SER A 58 1.46 26.85 -11.96
C SER A 58 0.39 27.94 -12.15
N SER A 59 0.80 29.21 -12.14
CA SER A 59 -0.08 30.32 -12.52
C SER A 59 -0.56 30.27 -13.98
N GLN A 60 0.01 29.38 -14.79
CA GLN A 60 -0.33 29.19 -16.20
C GLN A 60 -1.42 28.15 -16.42
N TYR A 61 -1.87 27.47 -15.36
CA TYR A 61 -2.99 26.53 -15.45
C TYR A 61 -4.30 27.25 -15.82
N PRO A 62 -5.15 26.69 -16.71
CA PRO A 62 -5.08 25.35 -17.30
C PRO A 62 -4.26 25.23 -18.61
N LYS A 63 -3.63 26.31 -19.08
CA LYS A 63 -2.86 26.30 -20.35
C LYS A 63 -1.64 25.38 -20.26
N GLU A 64 -0.99 25.36 -19.11
CA GLU A 64 0.03 24.37 -18.78
C GLU A 64 -0.54 23.31 -17.82
N PRO A 65 -0.25 22.01 -18.05
CA PRO A 65 -0.69 20.95 -17.17
C PRO A 65 -0.01 21.06 -15.79
N PRO A 66 -0.67 20.60 -14.71
CA PRO A 66 -0.08 20.60 -13.39
C PRO A 66 1.05 19.58 -13.29
N LEU A 67 2.01 19.85 -12.41
CA LEU A 67 3.02 18.87 -11.99
C LEU A 67 2.34 17.79 -11.15
N VAL A 68 2.54 16.53 -11.54
CA VAL A 68 2.09 15.35 -10.78
C VAL A 68 3.29 14.57 -10.27
N TYR A 69 3.27 14.24 -8.98
CA TYR A 69 4.33 13.48 -8.30
C TYR A 69 3.75 12.58 -7.21
N LEU A 70 4.52 11.55 -6.85
CA LEU A 70 4.19 10.63 -5.77
C LEU A 70 4.72 11.19 -4.44
N ILE A 71 3.87 11.17 -3.41
CA ILE A 71 4.22 11.55 -2.03
C ILE A 71 4.62 10.29 -1.25
N ASP A 72 3.77 9.27 -1.30
CA ASP A 72 3.98 7.96 -0.67
C ASP A 72 3.18 6.88 -1.42
N SER A 73 3.57 5.61 -1.27
CA SER A 73 2.79 4.47 -1.76
C SER A 73 3.02 3.21 -0.94
N LYS A 74 2.03 2.33 -0.92
CA LYS A 74 2.15 0.98 -0.37
C LYS A 74 1.71 -0.05 -1.39
N GLY A 75 2.42 -1.17 -1.39
CA GLY A 75 2.14 -2.28 -2.30
C GLY A 75 2.43 -1.99 -3.77
N LEU A 76 3.10 -0.87 -4.09
CA LEU A 76 3.58 -0.52 -5.44
C LEU A 76 5.11 -0.59 -5.49
N ASP A 77 5.66 -1.33 -6.46
CA ASP A 77 7.08 -1.29 -6.81
C ASP A 77 7.42 -0.04 -7.64
N GLU A 78 8.71 0.24 -7.81
CA GLU A 78 9.19 1.41 -8.55
C GLU A 78 8.68 1.45 -10.00
N GLN A 79 8.54 0.28 -10.63
CA GLN A 79 8.02 0.17 -12.00
C GLN A 79 6.55 0.61 -12.06
N ARG A 80 5.69 0.10 -11.17
CA ARG A 80 4.27 0.49 -11.15
C ARG A 80 4.06 1.91 -10.64
N GLN A 81 4.90 2.41 -9.74
CA GLN A 81 4.90 3.84 -9.36
C GLN A 81 5.21 4.73 -10.57
N THR A 82 6.23 4.37 -11.35
CA THR A 82 6.60 5.11 -12.57
C THR A 82 5.49 5.06 -13.60
N LEU A 83 4.89 3.88 -13.82
CA LEU A 83 3.76 3.68 -14.73
C LEU A 83 2.52 4.46 -14.30
N LEU A 84 2.21 4.50 -13.00
CA LEU A 84 1.11 5.30 -12.47
C LEU A 84 1.29 6.77 -12.83
N LEU A 85 2.46 7.33 -12.52
CA LEU A 85 2.77 8.74 -12.78
C LEU A 85 2.82 9.06 -14.27
N SER A 86 3.34 8.16 -15.12
CA SER A 86 3.38 8.38 -16.57
C SER A 86 1.97 8.44 -17.13
N ASN A 87 1.08 7.51 -16.77
CA ASN A 87 -0.30 7.49 -17.26
C ASN A 87 -1.06 8.78 -16.89
N ILE A 88 -0.90 9.29 -15.66
CA ILE A 88 -1.55 10.53 -15.24
C ILE A 88 -0.99 11.73 -16.01
N ARG A 89 0.32 11.77 -16.27
CA ARG A 89 0.95 12.85 -17.05
C ARG A 89 0.54 12.80 -18.51
N ASP A 90 0.49 11.61 -19.10
CA ASP A 90 0.00 11.40 -20.47
C ASP A 90 -1.45 11.88 -20.58
N LYS A 91 -2.28 11.58 -19.57
CA LYS A 91 -3.66 12.10 -19.50
C LYS A 91 -3.74 13.62 -19.46
N ALA A 92 -2.84 14.27 -18.73
CA ALA A 92 -2.76 15.73 -18.70
C ALA A 92 -2.38 16.31 -20.08
N CYS A 93 -1.51 15.62 -20.82
CA CYS A 93 -1.11 16.02 -22.18
C CYS A 93 -2.23 15.83 -23.22
N GLU A 94 -3.13 14.86 -23.03
CA GLU A 94 -4.33 14.66 -23.86
C GLU A 94 -5.38 15.77 -23.69
N LEU A 95 -5.24 16.58 -22.64
CA LEU A 95 -6.21 17.56 -22.16
C LEU A 95 -5.64 19.00 -22.24
N PRO A 96 -5.20 19.49 -23.41
CA PRO A 96 -4.56 20.80 -23.49
C PRO A 96 -5.53 21.94 -23.21
N SER A 97 -5.13 22.88 -22.34
CA SER A 97 -5.88 24.11 -22.06
C SER A 97 -7.30 23.88 -21.52
N CYS A 98 -7.54 22.76 -20.83
CA CYS A 98 -8.81 22.51 -20.13
C CYS A 98 -8.60 22.25 -18.64
N PHE A 99 -9.67 22.49 -17.88
CA PHE A 99 -9.79 22.09 -16.48
C PHE A 99 -9.75 20.56 -16.41
N MET A 100 -8.67 20.01 -15.85
CA MET A 100 -8.34 18.58 -15.87
C MET A 100 -8.18 17.93 -14.49
N LEU A 101 -8.23 18.66 -13.37
CA LEU A 101 -7.94 18.12 -12.04
C LEU A 101 -8.79 16.89 -11.72
N VAL A 102 -10.11 16.95 -11.93
CA VAL A 102 -11.01 15.81 -11.69
C VAL A 102 -10.65 14.63 -12.59
N ALA A 103 -10.33 14.87 -13.86
CA ALA A 103 -9.95 13.83 -14.81
C ALA A 103 -8.62 13.15 -14.42
N LEU A 104 -7.65 13.92 -13.91
CA LEU A 104 -6.38 13.37 -13.42
C LEU A 104 -6.57 12.53 -12.16
N CYS A 105 -7.44 12.96 -11.24
CA CYS A 105 -7.78 12.19 -10.05
C CYS A 105 -8.46 10.86 -10.41
N GLU A 106 -9.39 10.90 -11.37
CA GLU A 106 -10.09 9.72 -11.88
C GLU A 106 -9.12 8.74 -12.55
N GLU A 107 -8.25 9.24 -13.43
CA GLU A 107 -7.21 8.44 -14.09
C GLU A 107 -6.29 7.78 -13.06
N ALA A 108 -5.89 8.52 -12.02
CA ALA A 108 -5.05 7.97 -10.96
C ALA A 108 -5.72 6.79 -10.24
N VAL A 109 -7.00 6.93 -9.88
CA VAL A 109 -7.79 5.86 -9.23
C VAL A 109 -7.99 4.67 -10.15
N GLU A 110 -8.30 4.90 -11.43
CA GLU A 110 -8.51 3.84 -12.41
C GLU A 110 -7.24 3.01 -12.63
N ARG A 111 -6.10 3.69 -12.84
CA ARG A 111 -4.81 3.00 -13.03
C ARG A 111 -4.37 2.27 -11.77
N LEU A 112 -4.52 2.88 -10.60
CA LEU A 112 -4.24 2.21 -9.34
C LEU A 112 -5.12 0.96 -9.16
N SER A 113 -6.41 1.04 -9.53
CA SER A 113 -7.33 -0.10 -9.46
C SER A 113 -6.89 -1.25 -10.38
N ALA A 114 -6.39 -0.94 -11.58
CA ALA A 114 -5.84 -1.95 -12.48
C ALA A 114 -4.59 -2.65 -11.94
N MET A 115 -3.80 -1.95 -11.10
CA MET A 115 -2.60 -2.47 -10.45
C MET A 115 -2.87 -3.10 -9.07
N ASN A 116 -4.13 -3.30 -8.70
CA ASN A 116 -4.54 -3.81 -7.39
C ASN A 116 -4.32 -5.33 -7.24
N HIS A 117 -3.06 -5.73 -7.15
CA HIS A 117 -2.66 -7.10 -6.88
C HIS A 117 -1.39 -7.13 -6.01
N PRO A 118 -1.14 -8.23 -5.30
CA PRO A 118 0.15 -8.47 -4.64
C PRO A 118 1.30 -8.36 -5.62
N ASP A 119 2.47 -7.97 -5.11
CA ASP A 119 3.63 -7.70 -5.95
C ASP A 119 4.92 -8.25 -5.35
N GLY A 120 5.85 -8.56 -6.26
CA GLY A 120 7.14 -9.14 -5.95
C GLY A 120 7.08 -10.60 -5.53
N ASP A 121 8.16 -11.04 -4.91
CA ASP A 121 8.31 -12.40 -4.42
C ASP A 121 7.83 -12.54 -2.98
N CYS A 122 7.28 -13.69 -2.65
CA CYS A 122 6.91 -14.04 -1.29
C CYS A 122 8.18 -14.07 -0.42
N PRO A 123 8.28 -13.29 0.67
CA PRO A 123 9.51 -13.19 1.47
C PRO A 123 9.94 -14.50 2.15
N LEU A 124 9.08 -15.51 2.20
CA LEU A 124 9.34 -16.80 2.85
C LEU A 124 9.91 -17.85 1.89
N CYS A 125 9.47 -17.86 0.64
CA CYS A 125 9.88 -18.87 -0.34
C CYS A 125 10.63 -18.29 -1.54
N LEU A 126 10.64 -16.96 -1.70
CA LEU A 126 11.29 -16.22 -2.79
C LEU A 126 10.74 -16.55 -4.18
N TYR A 127 9.50 -17.07 -4.25
CA TYR A 127 8.78 -17.26 -5.50
C TYR A 127 7.76 -16.13 -5.72
N PRO A 128 7.43 -15.80 -6.98
CA PRO A 128 6.49 -14.74 -7.30
C PRO A 128 5.15 -14.91 -6.59
N LEU A 129 4.62 -13.80 -6.06
CA LEU A 129 3.27 -13.78 -5.51
C LEU A 129 2.23 -13.90 -6.62
N VAL A 130 2.44 -13.25 -7.76
CA VAL A 130 1.61 -13.37 -8.94
C VAL A 130 2.46 -13.96 -10.06
N SER A 131 2.06 -15.10 -10.62
CA SER A 131 2.69 -15.69 -11.80
C SER A 131 2.10 -15.10 -13.08
N GLU A 132 2.94 -14.90 -14.11
CA GLU A 132 2.52 -14.36 -15.41
C GLU A 132 1.58 -15.32 -16.18
N ASP A 133 1.68 -16.63 -15.91
CA ASP A 133 0.99 -17.69 -16.66
C ASP A 133 -0.36 -18.14 -16.06
N ASP A 134 -0.65 -17.85 -14.77
CA ASP A 134 -1.85 -18.37 -14.09
C ASP A 134 -2.84 -17.26 -13.69
N GLN A 135 -3.60 -16.76 -14.67
CA GLN A 135 -4.83 -16.03 -14.36
C GLN A 135 -5.94 -16.96 -13.79
N ALA A 136 -5.79 -18.28 -13.96
CA ALA A 136 -6.79 -19.28 -13.57
C ALA A 136 -6.66 -19.77 -12.11
N GLU A 137 -5.47 -19.72 -11.52
CA GLU A 137 -5.21 -20.20 -10.15
C GLU A 137 -4.52 -19.12 -9.30
N ARG A 138 -5.25 -18.03 -9.01
CA ARG A 138 -4.80 -17.06 -8.00
C ARG A 138 -4.67 -17.78 -6.65
N LEU A 139 -3.44 -18.07 -6.25
CA LEU A 139 -3.15 -18.63 -4.93
C LEU A 139 -3.67 -17.68 -3.84
N PRO A 140 -4.17 -18.20 -2.71
CA PRO A 140 -4.57 -17.36 -1.60
C PRO A 140 -3.35 -16.61 -1.04
N PHE A 141 -3.53 -15.32 -0.76
CA PHE A 141 -2.50 -14.46 -0.18
C PHE A 141 -2.90 -13.98 1.21
N MET A 142 -1.89 -13.71 2.03
CA MET A 142 -2.05 -12.97 3.27
C MET A 142 -1.30 -11.65 3.16
N LYS A 143 -1.98 -10.54 3.48
CA LYS A 143 -1.44 -9.18 3.45
C LYS A 143 -1.24 -8.65 4.86
N LEU A 144 -0.13 -7.95 5.11
CA LEU A 144 0.01 -7.13 6.32
C LEU A 144 -0.68 -5.79 6.12
N MET A 145 -1.66 -5.45 6.98
CA MET A 145 -2.48 -4.25 6.79
C MET A 145 -1.71 -2.93 6.88
N SER A 146 -0.57 -2.88 7.57
CA SER A 146 0.18 -1.62 7.74
C SER A 146 1.06 -1.25 6.54
N CYS A 147 1.58 -2.23 5.82
CA CYS A 147 2.60 -2.05 4.76
C CYS A 147 2.26 -2.72 3.42
N PHE A 148 1.15 -3.46 3.36
CA PHE A 148 0.64 -4.17 2.18
C PHE A 148 1.56 -5.25 1.58
N HIS A 149 2.66 -5.59 2.27
CA HIS A 149 3.45 -6.77 1.96
C HIS A 149 2.59 -8.03 2.03
N CYS A 150 2.76 -8.88 1.01
CA CYS A 150 1.97 -10.09 0.83
C CYS A 150 2.84 -11.34 0.95
N PHE A 151 2.20 -12.44 1.32
CA PHE A 151 2.78 -13.78 1.40
C PHE A 151 1.83 -14.75 0.71
N HIS A 152 2.34 -15.84 0.14
CA HIS A 152 1.48 -17.00 -0.12
C HIS A 152 0.91 -17.48 1.22
N SER A 153 -0.40 -17.69 1.28
CA SER A 153 -1.07 -18.12 2.51
C SER A 153 -0.46 -19.40 3.08
N GLU A 154 -0.07 -20.35 2.23
CA GLU A 154 0.57 -21.58 2.66
C GLU A 154 1.94 -21.32 3.33
N CYS A 155 2.74 -20.40 2.77
CA CYS A 155 4.05 -20.09 3.34
C CYS A 155 3.92 -19.52 4.75
N ILE A 156 3.02 -18.55 4.96
CA ILE A 156 2.82 -17.93 6.27
C ILE A 156 2.18 -18.90 7.27
N ILE A 157 1.26 -19.76 6.83
CA ILE A 157 0.65 -20.81 7.68
C ILE A 157 1.70 -21.81 8.15
N ARG A 158 2.58 -22.29 7.25
CA ARG A 158 3.67 -23.22 7.60
C ARG A 158 4.65 -22.60 8.59
N TRP A 159 5.04 -21.35 8.35
CA TRP A 159 5.90 -20.61 9.27
C TRP A 159 5.25 -20.45 10.66
N TRP A 160 3.97 -20.07 10.71
CA TRP A 160 3.23 -19.91 11.95
C TRP A 160 3.14 -21.23 12.73
N ASN A 161 2.81 -22.33 12.05
CA ASN A 161 2.74 -23.66 12.67
C ASN A 161 4.08 -24.10 13.27
N TRP A 162 5.18 -23.84 12.56
CA TRP A 162 6.53 -24.11 13.08
C TRP A 162 6.83 -23.31 14.36
N LEU A 163 6.52 -22.01 14.37
CA LEU A 163 6.71 -21.14 15.54
C LEU A 163 5.93 -21.64 16.78
N GLN A 164 4.70 -22.13 16.57
CA GLN A 164 3.89 -22.70 17.65
C GLN A 164 4.50 -23.98 18.23
N ILE A 165 5.11 -24.82 17.39
CA ILE A 165 5.79 -26.06 17.83
C ILE A 165 7.05 -25.69 18.63
N GLU A 166 7.85 -24.75 18.14
CA GLU A 166 9.08 -24.33 18.81
C GLU A 166 8.81 -23.73 20.20
N ASN A 167 7.81 -22.85 20.32
CA ASN A 167 7.40 -22.29 21.61
C ASN A 167 6.98 -23.37 22.62
N LYS A 168 6.24 -24.40 22.16
CA LYS A 168 5.87 -25.54 23.02
C LYS A 168 7.08 -26.37 23.45
N ASN A 169 8.06 -26.56 22.56
CA ASN A 169 9.29 -27.29 22.87
C ASN A 169 10.17 -26.52 23.86
N ASN A 170 10.29 -25.19 23.68
CA ASN A 170 11.07 -24.35 24.59
C ASN A 170 10.45 -24.32 26.01
N ALA A 171 9.12 -24.24 26.12
CA ALA A 171 8.42 -24.33 27.41
C ALA A 171 8.65 -25.67 28.14
N LYS A 172 8.73 -26.80 27.39
CA LYS A 172 9.08 -28.12 27.95
C LYS A 172 10.53 -28.22 28.41
N ASN A 173 11.45 -27.59 27.68
CA ASN A 173 12.88 -27.56 28.03
C ASN A 173 13.13 -26.74 29.30
N VAL A 174 12.50 -25.57 29.44
CA VAL A 174 12.57 -24.75 30.67
C VAL A 174 11.98 -25.50 31.87
N SER A 175 10.86 -26.21 31.67
CA SER A 175 10.25 -27.03 32.73
C SER A 175 11.16 -28.19 33.16
N SER A 176 11.86 -28.83 32.22
CA SER A 176 12.80 -29.93 32.52
C SER A 176 14.09 -29.44 33.18
N ALA A 177 14.62 -28.28 32.78
CA ALA A 177 15.78 -27.65 33.41
C ALA A 177 15.50 -27.22 34.86
N THR A 178 14.28 -26.72 35.13
CA THR A 178 13.85 -26.35 36.50
C THR A 178 13.73 -27.57 37.41
N LEU A 179 13.34 -28.74 36.89
CA LEU A 179 13.31 -30.00 37.63
C LEU A 179 14.73 -30.51 37.95
N HIS A 180 15.68 -30.35 37.03
CA HIS A 180 17.07 -30.74 37.27
C HIS A 180 17.78 -29.87 38.33
N LEU A 181 17.50 -28.57 38.40
CA LEU A 181 18.10 -27.69 39.42
C LEU A 181 17.58 -28.00 40.84
N ARG A 182 16.35 -28.52 40.96
CA ARG A 182 15.75 -28.91 42.25
C ARG A 182 16.29 -30.24 42.80
N ASN A 183 16.89 -31.07 41.95
CA ASN A 183 17.41 -32.40 42.31
C ASN A 183 18.92 -32.42 42.63
N GLY A 184 19.63 -31.29 42.48
CA GLY A 184 21.08 -31.19 42.75
C GLY A 184 21.45 -30.62 44.12
N GLY A 185 20.46 -30.45 45.02
CA GLY A 185 20.61 -29.66 46.26
C GLY A 185 20.80 -30.43 47.56
N ASP A 186 20.97 -31.76 47.55
CA ASP A 186 21.14 -32.55 48.79
C ASP A 186 22.20 -33.63 48.62
N GLN A 187 23.46 -33.30 48.96
CA GLN A 187 24.46 -34.25 49.49
C GLN A 187 25.73 -33.50 49.94
N GLN A 188 25.66 -32.89 51.13
CA GLN A 188 26.85 -32.66 51.97
C GLN A 188 26.48 -32.80 53.45
N GLY A 189 27.24 -33.64 54.16
CA GLY A 189 27.08 -34.03 55.57
C GLY A 189 26.50 -35.45 55.65
N MET A 190 27.08 -36.45 56.31
CA MET A 190 27.96 -36.51 57.50
C MET A 190 28.28 -38.04 57.63
N GLU A 191 29.48 -38.58 57.91
CA GLU A 191 30.24 -38.63 59.16
C GLU A 191 31.43 -39.62 59.00
N LEU A 192 32.50 -39.34 59.76
CA LEU A 192 33.69 -40.15 60.16
C LEU A 192 34.77 -40.47 59.12
#